data_AF-A0A498LBF6-F1
#
_entry.id   AF-A0A498LBF6-F1
#
_cell.length_a   1.000
_cell.length_b   1.000
_cell.length_c   1.000
_cell.angle_alpha   90.00
_cell.angle_beta   90.00
_cell.angle_gamma   90.00
#
_symmetry.space_group_name_H-M   'P 1'
#
loop_
_entity.id
_entity.type
_entity.pdbx_description
1 polymer ?
#
loop_
_entity_poly.entity_id
_entity_poly.type
_entity_poly.pdbx_seq_one_letter_code
_entity_poly.pdbx_strand_id
1 'polypeptide(L)'
;MQRTCLAVNKMNPDIEPVILANPEFSIDLLKELCKAKPLQNVLFSPLSISSALGLVLLGAKNDTLEQMKKDFLDECEEWCFGSLRNADFKTNPDAAREQINAWVKTKTDGDVSEDTSLALISTIYFKQNWAKQFEIKHTGKDWPVMGKEDKIPLGTIPHRHHVDYPKFPPEARILEIPYEYKHLSMFVILPNEGTDLQKLIDSITYEKILVWTQPDNMIPTEVTVEMPMFTLQEKYDLEETLNLLGIKDLFSDKCDLSGMAPDKLKLSKMVHKSVVNVDENGTGAVGGSGGVVQTLQSKQNYEPFIVEPPFLFFIRHNSTKSILFWGRVITPKPEN
;
A
#
# COMPACT_ATOMS: atom_id res chain seq x y z
N MET A 1 10.51 15.40 38.37
CA MET A 1 10.26 16.30 37.21
C MET A 1 9.66 15.45 36.09
N GLN A 2 8.34 15.49 35.93
CA GLN A 2 7.66 14.97 34.73
C GLN A 2 8.11 15.80 33.53
N ARG A 3 8.57 15.17 32.45
CA ARG A 3 8.85 15.84 31.18
C ARG A 3 7.92 15.23 30.14
N THR A 4 6.84 15.94 29.87
CA THR A 4 5.87 15.64 28.81
C THR A 4 6.49 16.09 27.49
N CYS A 5 6.63 15.20 26.52
CA CYS A 5 6.99 15.58 25.16
C CYS A 5 5.77 16.28 24.55
N LEU A 6 5.81 17.61 24.47
CA LEU A 6 4.82 18.43 23.79
C LEU A 6 5.24 18.56 22.33
N ALA A 7 4.58 17.83 21.44
CA ALA A 7 4.59 18.15 20.02
C ALA A 7 3.19 17.92 19.44
N VAL A 8 2.81 18.87 18.58
CA VAL A 8 1.65 18.89 17.67
C VAL A 8 0.33 19.39 18.26
N ASN A 9 0.11 20.70 18.17
CA ASN A 9 -1.23 21.27 17.99
C ASN A 9 -1.13 22.66 17.38
N LYS A 10 -1.15 22.76 16.04
CA LYS A 10 -1.56 23.93 15.27
C LYS A 10 -1.80 23.50 13.81
N MET A 11 -3.07 23.31 13.44
CA MET A 11 -3.49 23.19 12.05
C MET A 11 -3.49 24.57 11.39
N ASN A 12 -2.81 24.71 10.26
CA ASN A 12 -2.99 25.82 9.33
C ASN A 12 -3.77 25.31 8.12
N PRO A 13 -4.96 25.86 7.80
CA PRO A 13 -5.81 25.39 6.72
C PRO A 13 -5.32 25.71 5.29
N ASP A 14 -4.21 26.44 5.12
CA ASP A 14 -3.70 26.91 3.82
C ASP A 14 -2.45 26.16 3.28
N ILE A 15 -2.16 24.96 3.76
CA ILE A 15 -0.96 24.20 3.33
C ILE A 15 -1.31 23.29 2.14
N GLU A 16 -0.78 23.61 0.96
CA GLU A 16 -0.74 22.74 -0.23
C GLU A 16 -0.16 21.35 0.11
N PRO A 17 -0.64 20.25 -0.50
CA PRO A 17 -0.43 18.90 0.00
C PRO A 17 1.04 18.47 -0.09
N VAL A 18 1.70 18.47 1.07
CA VAL A 18 3.04 17.91 1.33
C VAL A 18 3.14 16.48 0.78
N ILE A 19 4.28 16.18 0.15
CA ILE A 19 4.62 14.90 -0.48
C ILE A 19 4.57 13.76 0.55
N LEU A 20 3.52 12.96 0.44
CA LEU A 20 3.19 11.85 1.33
C LEU A 20 3.88 10.56 0.83
N ALA A 21 4.76 10.01 1.68
CA ALA A 21 5.56 8.80 1.46
C ALA A 21 6.46 8.88 0.22
N ASN A 22 7.77 8.89 0.44
CA ASN A 22 8.77 8.90 -0.63
C ASN A 22 8.38 7.85 -1.71
N PRO A 23 7.98 8.31 -2.91
CA PRO A 23 7.44 7.41 -3.89
C PRO A 23 8.52 6.49 -4.47
N GLU A 24 9.79 6.88 -4.47
CA GLU A 24 10.91 5.99 -4.73
C GLU A 24 11.01 4.90 -3.65
N PHE A 25 10.99 5.27 -2.36
CA PHE A 25 10.99 4.31 -1.24
C PHE A 25 9.84 3.30 -1.37
N SER A 26 8.65 3.76 -1.78
CA SER A 26 7.51 2.87 -2.01
C SER A 26 7.78 1.82 -3.09
N ILE A 27 8.50 2.17 -4.16
CA ILE A 27 8.83 1.25 -5.26
C ILE A 27 9.98 0.33 -4.86
N ASP A 28 10.98 0.84 -4.14
CA ASP A 28 12.10 0.03 -3.68
C ASP A 28 11.64 -1.00 -2.64
N LEU A 29 10.76 -0.60 -1.73
CA LEU A 29 10.12 -1.52 -0.79
C LEU A 29 9.29 -2.59 -1.51
N LEU A 30 8.55 -2.22 -2.56
CA LEU A 30 7.83 -3.20 -3.40
C LEU A 30 8.80 -4.23 -3.99
N LYS A 31 9.90 -3.76 -4.58
CA LYS A 31 10.91 -4.63 -5.21
C LYS A 31 11.53 -5.59 -4.20
N GLU A 32 11.96 -5.10 -3.05
CA GLU A 32 12.58 -5.94 -2.02
C GLU A 32 11.59 -6.96 -1.43
N LEU A 33 10.34 -6.57 -1.15
CA LEU A 33 9.33 -7.51 -0.66
C LEU A 33 8.94 -8.56 -1.71
N CYS A 34 8.87 -8.18 -3.00
CA CYS A 34 8.61 -9.12 -4.08
C CYS A 34 9.75 -10.12 -4.29
N LYS A 35 11.01 -9.67 -4.17
CA LYS A 35 12.21 -10.52 -4.22
C LYS A 35 12.27 -11.49 -3.03
N ALA A 36 11.94 -11.03 -1.82
CA ALA A 36 11.93 -11.85 -0.62
C ALA A 36 10.84 -12.95 -0.66
N LYS A 37 9.76 -12.73 -1.41
CA LYS A 37 8.59 -13.62 -1.48
C LYS A 37 8.23 -14.01 -2.93
N PRO A 38 9.11 -14.57 -3.78
CA PRO A 38 8.94 -14.60 -5.24
C PRO A 38 7.64 -15.25 -5.75
N LEU A 39 7.10 -16.24 -5.03
CA LEU A 39 5.90 -17.00 -5.40
C LEU A 39 4.69 -16.75 -4.49
N GLN A 40 4.72 -15.69 -3.69
CA GLN A 40 3.64 -15.39 -2.74
C GLN A 40 3.03 -14.02 -3.02
N ASN A 41 1.83 -13.82 -2.48
CA ASN A 41 1.19 -12.52 -2.49
C ASN A 41 2.04 -11.52 -1.69
N VAL A 42 1.92 -10.25 -2.06
CA VAL A 42 2.52 -9.13 -1.34
C VAL A 42 1.44 -8.09 -1.13
N LEU A 43 1.40 -7.45 0.03
CA LEU A 43 0.52 -6.34 0.31
C LEU A 43 1.16 -5.46 1.38
N PHE A 44 1.31 -4.16 1.14
CA PHE A 44 1.77 -3.25 2.17
C PHE A 44 1.28 -1.83 1.90
N SER A 45 1.29 -1.00 2.95
CA SER A 45 1.00 0.43 2.84
C SER A 45 2.29 1.24 3.01
N PRO A 46 2.86 1.76 1.92
CA PRO A 46 4.05 2.62 2.00
C PRO A 46 3.79 3.84 2.88
N LEU A 47 2.60 4.43 2.80
CA LEU A 47 2.21 5.56 3.63
C LEU A 47 2.23 5.22 5.13
N SER A 48 1.68 4.07 5.52
CA SER A 48 1.63 3.68 6.94
C SER A 48 3.01 3.33 7.49
N ILE A 49 3.84 2.63 6.70
CA ILE A 49 5.24 2.35 7.03
C ILE A 49 6.02 3.65 7.17
N SER A 50 5.80 4.58 6.23
CA SER A 50 6.47 5.87 6.24
C SER A 50 6.09 6.69 7.48
N SER A 51 4.80 6.75 7.79
CA SER A 51 4.31 7.46 8.97
C SER A 51 4.92 6.91 10.27
N ALA A 52 5.10 5.59 10.35
CA ALA A 52 5.74 4.95 11.50
C ALA A 52 7.25 5.29 11.60
N LEU A 53 7.98 5.24 10.49
CA LEU A 53 9.40 5.62 10.45
C LEU A 53 9.61 7.11 10.73
N GLY A 54 8.69 7.98 10.30
CA GLY A 54 8.73 9.41 10.56
C GLY A 54 8.75 9.74 12.06
N LEU A 55 8.03 8.97 12.88
CA LEU A 55 8.05 9.12 14.35
C LEU A 55 9.44 8.90 14.93
N VAL A 56 10.21 8.00 14.34
CA VAL A 56 11.58 7.68 14.78
C VAL A 56 12.59 8.65 14.18
N LEU A 57 12.33 9.14 12.95
CA LEU A 57 13.15 10.19 12.33
C LEU A 57 13.25 11.43 13.22
N LEU A 58 12.15 11.86 13.85
CA LEU A 58 12.12 13.01 14.76
C LEU A 58 13.10 12.87 15.95
N GLY A 59 13.45 11.63 16.30
CA GLY A 59 14.42 11.29 17.34
C GLY A 59 15.84 11.04 16.85
N ALA A 60 16.00 10.76 15.56
CA ALA A 60 17.24 10.31 14.97
C ALA A 60 18.25 11.46 14.85
N LYS A 61 19.53 11.14 15.02
CA LYS A 61 20.64 12.08 14.80
C LYS A 61 21.80 11.41 14.05
N ASN A 62 22.74 12.24 13.59
CA ASN A 62 24.00 11.80 12.97
C ASN A 62 23.76 10.78 11.84
N ASP A 63 24.60 9.75 11.72
CA ASP A 63 24.52 8.75 10.65
C ASP A 63 23.16 8.01 10.60
N THR A 64 22.48 7.84 11.74
CA THR A 64 21.12 7.27 11.78
C THR A 64 20.13 8.19 11.08
N LEU A 65 20.20 9.50 11.34
CA LEU A 65 19.35 10.48 10.67
C LEU A 65 19.66 10.56 9.17
N GLU A 66 20.94 10.57 8.79
CA GLU A 66 21.35 10.66 7.37
C GLU A 66 20.92 9.45 6.56
N GLN A 67 21.07 8.23 7.10
CA GLN A 67 20.58 7.00 6.46
C GLN A 67 19.07 7.04 6.27
N MET A 68 18.33 7.44 7.32
CA MET A 68 16.89 7.60 7.21
C MET A 68 16.56 8.69 6.18
N LYS A 69 17.10 9.91 6.24
CA LYS A 69 16.78 10.97 5.28
C LYS A 69 17.04 10.58 3.83
N LYS A 70 18.23 10.03 3.55
CA LYS A 70 18.66 9.64 2.21
C LYS A 70 17.73 8.62 1.55
N ASP A 71 17.33 7.60 2.29
CA ASP A 71 16.53 6.50 1.74
C ASP A 71 15.01 6.71 1.95
N PHE A 72 14.63 7.68 2.80
CA PHE A 72 13.27 7.79 3.31
C PHE A 72 12.65 9.19 3.15
N LEU A 73 13.32 10.32 3.49
CA LEU A 73 12.63 11.61 3.71
C LEU A 73 13.47 12.85 3.39
N ASP A 74 13.59 13.24 2.12
CA ASP A 74 13.99 14.62 1.82
C ASP A 74 12.91 15.65 2.24
N GLU A 75 11.64 15.24 2.49
CA GLU A 75 10.52 16.19 2.69
C GLU A 75 9.42 15.83 3.73
N CYS A 76 9.46 14.72 4.48
CA CYS A 76 8.35 14.34 5.38
C CYS A 76 8.34 15.02 6.77
N GLU A 77 8.78 16.28 6.89
CA GLU A 77 8.98 16.91 8.20
C GLU A 77 7.68 17.20 8.99
N GLU A 78 6.48 17.13 8.41
CA GLU A 78 5.28 17.70 9.07
C GLU A 78 4.12 16.75 9.43
N TRP A 79 4.10 15.48 9.01
CA TRP A 79 2.90 14.65 9.22
C TRP A 79 3.21 13.22 9.67
N CYS A 80 3.13 12.98 10.98
CA CYS A 80 3.07 11.65 11.56
C CYS A 80 1.72 11.44 12.25
N PHE A 81 0.82 10.69 11.61
CA PHE A 81 -0.39 10.19 12.26
C PHE A 81 -0.03 8.98 13.13
N GLY A 82 0.43 9.24 14.35
CA GLY A 82 0.79 8.22 15.33
C GLY A 82 0.21 8.52 16.70
N SER A 83 -0.29 7.50 17.39
CA SER A 83 -0.55 7.60 18.84
C SER A 83 0.73 7.20 19.58
N LEU A 84 1.48 8.17 20.12
CA LEU A 84 2.60 7.90 21.01
C LEU A 84 2.05 7.55 22.41
N ARG A 85 2.29 6.32 22.87
CA ARG A 85 1.99 5.92 24.25
C ARG A 85 3.27 5.88 25.05
N ASN A 86 3.36 6.73 26.07
CA ASN A 86 4.44 6.65 27.05
C ASN A 86 4.22 5.44 27.95
N ALA A 87 5.23 4.59 28.08
CA ALA A 87 5.28 3.54 29.08
C ALA A 87 6.42 3.87 30.05
N ASP A 88 6.19 3.68 31.36
CA ASP A 88 7.18 4.02 32.39
C ASP A 88 8.22 2.90 32.55
N PHE A 89 9.23 2.92 31.67
CA PHE A 89 10.36 1.99 31.74
C PHE A 89 11.33 2.29 32.89
N LYS A 90 11.16 3.41 33.61
CA LYS A 90 12.11 3.86 34.62
C LYS A 90 11.69 3.46 36.04
N THR A 91 10.40 3.57 36.36
CA THR A 91 9.91 3.24 37.70
C THR A 91 9.15 1.92 37.76
N ASN A 92 8.61 1.44 36.63
CA ASN A 92 7.89 0.18 36.57
C ASN A 92 8.06 -0.54 35.21
N PRO A 93 9.29 -0.98 34.88
CA PRO A 93 9.62 -1.57 33.59
C PRO A 93 8.81 -2.83 33.28
N ASP A 94 8.44 -3.62 34.29
CA ASP A 94 7.70 -4.86 34.10
C ASP A 94 6.22 -4.59 33.74
N ALA A 95 5.56 -3.64 34.40
CA ALA A 95 4.19 -3.26 34.03
C ALA A 95 4.13 -2.52 32.68
N ALA A 96 5.13 -1.70 32.38
CA ALA A 96 5.30 -1.08 31.06
C ALA A 96 5.45 -2.16 29.97
N ARG A 97 6.30 -3.16 30.23
CA ARG A 97 6.52 -4.31 29.36
C ARG A 97 5.24 -5.14 29.21
N GLU A 98 4.48 -5.41 30.26
CA GLU A 98 3.20 -6.14 30.18
C GLU A 98 2.15 -5.39 29.36
N GLN A 99 1.99 -4.08 29.53
CA GLN A 99 1.03 -3.29 28.77
C GLN A 99 1.38 -3.22 27.28
N ILE A 100 2.66 -3.02 26.98
CA ILE A 100 3.17 -3.04 25.62
C ILE A 100 2.98 -4.46 25.07
N ASN A 101 3.48 -5.49 25.74
CA ASN A 101 3.38 -6.87 25.29
C ASN A 101 1.93 -7.33 25.11
N ALA A 102 0.98 -6.90 25.94
CA ALA A 102 -0.43 -7.20 25.75
C ALA A 102 -1.00 -6.54 24.49
N TRP A 103 -0.75 -5.25 24.30
CA TRP A 103 -1.22 -4.52 23.10
C TRP A 103 -0.53 -5.05 21.83
N VAL A 104 0.78 -5.23 21.89
CA VAL A 104 1.62 -5.82 20.86
C VAL A 104 1.15 -7.23 20.53
N LYS A 105 0.95 -8.12 21.50
CA LYS A 105 0.45 -9.49 21.29
C LYS A 105 -0.89 -9.52 20.56
N THR A 106 -1.76 -8.54 20.77
CA THR A 106 -3.02 -8.43 19.99
C THR A 106 -2.83 -7.97 18.54
N LYS A 107 -1.74 -7.27 18.22
CA LYS A 107 -1.47 -6.69 16.89
C LYS A 107 -0.39 -7.43 16.09
N THR A 108 0.53 -8.11 16.77
CA THR A 108 1.68 -8.84 16.23
C THR A 108 1.58 -10.35 16.47
N ASP A 109 0.42 -10.86 16.89
CA ASP A 109 0.19 -12.29 17.17
C ASP A 109 1.18 -12.90 18.18
N GLY A 110 1.76 -12.07 19.07
CA GLY A 110 2.66 -12.50 20.14
C GLY A 110 4.17 -12.45 19.85
N ASP A 111 4.58 -11.80 18.76
CA ASP A 111 5.94 -11.89 18.21
C ASP A 111 6.95 -10.87 18.78
N VAL A 112 6.90 -10.53 20.08
CA VAL A 112 7.80 -9.53 20.69
C VAL A 112 8.42 -10.06 21.98
N SER A 113 9.74 -9.95 22.08
CA SER A 113 10.59 -10.51 23.13
C SER A 113 10.81 -9.53 24.29
N GLU A 114 11.18 -10.03 25.47
CA GLU A 114 11.35 -9.25 26.72
C GLU A 114 12.51 -8.24 26.68
N ASP A 115 13.44 -8.40 25.73
CA ASP A 115 14.60 -7.54 25.46
C ASP A 115 14.31 -6.40 24.47
N THR A 116 13.06 -6.27 24.01
CA THR A 116 12.64 -5.21 23.08
C THR A 116 12.69 -3.83 23.76
N SER A 117 13.59 -2.95 23.32
CA SER A 117 13.72 -1.57 23.83
C SER A 117 12.80 -0.58 23.12
N LEU A 118 12.51 -0.81 21.84
CA LEU A 118 11.61 0.02 21.03
C LEU A 118 11.04 -0.83 19.90
N ALA A 119 9.72 -0.77 19.70
CA ALA A 119 9.06 -1.43 18.58
C ALA A 119 8.13 -0.44 17.85
N LEU A 120 8.18 -0.46 16.52
CA LEU A 120 7.23 0.23 15.66
C LEU A 120 6.24 -0.77 15.10
N ILE A 121 4.95 -0.50 15.29
CA ILE A 121 3.88 -1.36 14.79
C ILE A 121 2.92 -0.52 13.97
N SER A 122 2.85 -0.82 12.69
CA SER A 122 1.90 -0.26 11.74
C SER A 122 0.89 -1.35 11.39
N THR A 123 -0.39 -1.07 11.61
CA THR A 123 -1.48 -1.95 11.17
C THR A 123 -2.50 -1.13 10.42
N ILE A 124 -2.83 -1.54 9.20
CA ILE A 124 -3.79 -0.85 8.35
C ILE A 124 -4.75 -1.83 7.71
N TYR A 125 -6.03 -1.45 7.71
CA TYR A 125 -7.11 -2.19 7.06
C TYR A 125 -7.79 -1.25 6.08
N PHE A 126 -7.89 -1.64 4.82
CA PHE A 126 -8.53 -0.84 3.79
C PHE A 126 -9.90 -1.41 3.45
N LYS A 127 -10.91 -0.53 3.52
CA LYS A 127 -12.28 -0.82 3.14
C LYS A 127 -12.96 0.44 2.62
N GLN A 128 -13.43 0.36 1.39
CA GLN A 128 -14.09 1.40 0.62
C GLN A 128 -14.94 0.77 -0.49
N ASN A 129 -16.10 1.35 -0.76
CA ASN A 129 -16.98 0.91 -1.85
C ASN A 129 -16.45 1.35 -3.21
N TRP A 130 -16.70 0.58 -4.25
CA TRP A 130 -16.47 1.03 -5.62
C TRP A 130 -17.40 2.22 -5.95
N ALA A 131 -16.96 3.14 -6.80
CA ALA A 131 -17.85 4.19 -7.32
C ALA A 131 -19.03 3.59 -8.08
N LYS A 132 -18.78 2.46 -8.74
CA LYS A 132 -19.78 1.63 -9.40
C LYS A 132 -19.51 0.18 -9.03
N GLN A 133 -20.47 -0.46 -8.40
CA GLN A 133 -20.38 -1.85 -7.95
C GLN A 133 -20.42 -2.81 -9.14
N PHE A 134 -19.78 -3.95 -8.98
CA PHE A 134 -19.70 -4.97 -10.02
C PHE A 134 -20.85 -5.97 -9.90
N GLU A 135 -21.29 -6.49 -11.04
CA GLU A 135 -22.23 -7.62 -11.06
C GLU A 135 -21.47 -8.94 -10.87
N ILE A 136 -21.95 -9.82 -9.99
CA ILE A 136 -21.40 -11.17 -9.87
C ILE A 136 -21.85 -11.99 -11.08
N LYS A 137 -20.90 -12.48 -11.88
CA LYS A 137 -21.15 -13.43 -12.96
C LYS A 137 -20.54 -14.78 -12.63
N HIS A 138 -21.36 -15.83 -12.69
CA HIS A 138 -20.88 -17.21 -12.62
C HIS A 138 -20.36 -17.61 -14.01
N THR A 139 -19.04 -17.59 -14.21
CA THR A 139 -18.40 -17.84 -15.51
C THR A 139 -17.89 -19.27 -15.69
N GLY A 140 -18.26 -20.22 -14.81
CA GLY A 140 -17.80 -21.61 -14.87
C GLY A 140 -16.32 -21.81 -14.46
N LYS A 141 -15.58 -20.72 -14.18
CA LYS A 141 -14.36 -20.76 -13.37
C LYS A 141 -14.75 -20.90 -11.89
N ASP A 142 -13.88 -21.52 -11.07
CA ASP A 142 -14.09 -21.68 -9.62
C ASP A 142 -14.12 -20.34 -8.85
N TRP A 143 -13.77 -19.22 -9.50
CA TRP A 143 -13.78 -17.90 -8.91
C TRP A 143 -14.94 -17.05 -9.42
N PRO A 144 -15.70 -16.38 -8.53
CA PRO A 144 -16.66 -15.36 -8.95
C PRO A 144 -15.91 -14.22 -9.63
N VAL A 145 -16.44 -13.80 -10.78
CA VAL A 145 -15.86 -12.75 -11.60
C VAL A 145 -16.76 -11.52 -11.52
N MET A 146 -16.15 -10.38 -11.21
CA MET A 146 -16.79 -9.08 -11.25
C MET A 146 -17.06 -8.67 -12.71
N GLY A 147 -18.29 -8.25 -13.05
CA GLY A 147 -18.74 -8.02 -14.42
C GLY A 147 -19.25 -6.60 -14.73
N LYS A 148 -19.13 -6.26 -16.02
CA LYS A 148 -19.56 -5.09 -16.82
C LYS A 148 -19.58 -3.72 -16.13
N GLU A 149 -18.71 -2.85 -16.64
CA GLU A 149 -18.82 -1.41 -16.50
C GLU A 149 -19.06 -0.77 -17.88
N ASP A 150 -19.66 0.43 -17.92
CA ASP A 150 -20.00 1.06 -19.18
C ASP A 150 -18.82 1.83 -19.77
N LYS A 151 -17.97 2.46 -18.93
CA LYS A 151 -16.75 3.16 -19.34
C LYS A 151 -15.71 3.12 -18.23
N ILE A 152 -14.58 2.47 -18.46
CA ILE A 152 -13.45 2.46 -17.52
C ILE A 152 -12.23 3.12 -18.15
N PRO A 153 -11.48 3.96 -17.43
CA PRO A 153 -10.19 4.44 -17.91
C PRO A 153 -9.21 3.26 -18.04
N LEU A 154 -8.71 3.04 -19.26
CA LEU A 154 -7.69 2.04 -19.55
C LEU A 154 -6.41 2.69 -20.08
N GLY A 155 -5.27 2.27 -19.52
CA GLY A 155 -3.94 2.59 -20.04
C GLY A 155 -3.53 1.71 -21.22
N THR A 156 -4.45 0.90 -21.77
CA THR A 156 -4.32 0.14 -23.02
C THR A 156 -5.71 -0.23 -23.54
N ILE A 157 -5.96 -0.17 -24.85
CA ILE A 157 -7.26 -0.56 -25.43
C ILE A 157 -7.22 -2.04 -25.86
N PRO A 158 -8.14 -2.91 -25.40
CA PRO A 158 -8.33 -4.24 -25.96
C PRO A 158 -8.72 -4.09 -27.45
N HIS A 159 -7.99 -4.74 -28.37
CA HIS A 159 -8.13 -4.70 -29.83
C HIS A 159 -7.29 -3.73 -30.67
N ARG A 160 -6.35 -2.95 -30.10
CA ARG A 160 -5.25 -2.41 -30.93
C ARG A 160 -4.00 -3.24 -30.72
N HIS A 161 -3.98 -4.42 -31.36
CA HIS A 161 -2.72 -5.10 -31.62
C HIS A 161 -1.79 -4.13 -32.33
N HIS A 162 -0.66 -3.81 -31.72
CA HIS A 162 0.50 -3.23 -32.41
C HIS A 162 0.24 -1.87 -33.08
N VAL A 163 -0.37 -0.93 -32.36
CA VAL A 163 -0.16 0.47 -32.70
C VAL A 163 0.77 1.02 -31.63
N ASP A 164 2.00 1.34 -32.03
CA ASP A 164 2.98 2.10 -31.25
C ASP A 164 2.37 3.48 -30.92
N TYR A 165 1.47 3.51 -29.95
CA TYR A 165 1.09 4.74 -29.30
C TYR A 165 2.19 5.02 -28.28
N PRO A 166 2.99 6.09 -28.45
CA PRO A 166 4.08 6.42 -27.52
C PRO A 166 3.59 6.73 -26.10
N LYS A 167 2.27 6.71 -25.87
CA LYS A 167 1.59 6.98 -24.60
C LYS A 167 1.26 5.73 -23.78
N PHE A 168 1.32 4.53 -24.35
CA PHE A 168 0.97 3.29 -23.62
C PHE A 168 2.21 2.55 -23.11
N PRO A 169 2.11 1.83 -21.99
CA PRO A 169 3.22 1.02 -21.50
C PRO A 169 3.50 -0.12 -22.50
N PRO A 170 4.70 -0.21 -23.11
CA PRO A 170 5.02 -1.34 -23.96
C PRO A 170 5.05 -2.67 -23.18
N GLU A 171 5.27 -2.62 -21.85
CA GLU A 171 5.39 -3.80 -21.00
C GLU A 171 4.11 -4.23 -20.26
N ALA A 172 3.06 -3.40 -20.20
CA ALA A 172 1.89 -3.67 -19.36
C ALA A 172 0.56 -3.09 -19.88
N ARG A 173 -0.55 -3.68 -19.43
CA ARG A 173 -1.92 -3.13 -19.51
C ARG A 173 -2.34 -2.61 -18.15
N ILE A 174 -3.02 -1.46 -18.13
CA ILE A 174 -3.40 -0.79 -16.89
C ILE A 174 -4.89 -0.47 -16.90
N LEU A 175 -5.53 -0.73 -15.76
CA LEU A 175 -6.96 -0.53 -15.50
C LEU A 175 -7.11 0.35 -14.26
N GLU A 176 -7.94 1.40 -14.33
CA GLU A 176 -8.30 2.24 -13.18
C GLU A 176 -9.74 1.98 -12.74
N ILE A 177 -9.92 1.59 -11.48
CA ILE A 177 -11.24 1.34 -10.89
C ILE A 177 -11.45 2.37 -9.75
N PRO A 178 -12.33 3.37 -9.93
CA PRO A 178 -12.56 4.39 -8.92
C PRO A 178 -13.35 3.85 -7.71
N TYR A 179 -12.98 4.31 -6.51
CA TYR A 179 -13.79 4.15 -5.30
C TYR A 179 -14.87 5.23 -5.18
N GLU A 180 -15.79 5.05 -4.24
CA GLU A 180 -16.83 6.01 -3.87
C GLU A 180 -16.25 7.43 -3.72
N TYR A 181 -17.00 8.43 -4.22
CA TYR A 181 -16.57 9.84 -4.30
C TYR A 181 -15.34 10.12 -5.19
N LYS A 182 -14.71 9.10 -5.80
CA LYS A 182 -13.60 9.21 -6.75
C LYS A 182 -12.34 9.89 -6.21
N HIS A 183 -12.22 10.02 -4.89
CA HIS A 183 -10.98 10.49 -4.24
C HIS A 183 -9.88 9.44 -4.27
N LEU A 184 -10.26 8.16 -4.30
CA LEU A 184 -9.34 7.03 -4.39
C LEU A 184 -9.61 6.22 -5.66
N SER A 185 -8.59 5.55 -6.16
CA SER A 185 -8.75 4.55 -7.23
C SER A 185 -7.77 3.39 -7.04
N MET A 186 -8.25 2.19 -7.36
CA MET A 186 -7.38 1.03 -7.54
C MET A 186 -6.87 1.02 -8.99
N PHE A 187 -5.57 0.86 -9.16
CA PHE A 187 -4.95 0.63 -10.44
C PHE A 187 -4.48 -0.82 -10.49
N VAL A 188 -4.89 -1.55 -11.52
CA VAL A 188 -4.42 -2.92 -11.79
C VAL A 188 -3.45 -2.86 -12.95
N ILE A 189 -2.27 -3.45 -12.78
CA ILE A 189 -1.20 -3.53 -13.77
C ILE A 189 -1.00 -5.01 -14.12
N LEU A 190 -1.28 -5.34 -15.38
CA LEU A 190 -1.11 -6.66 -15.96
C LEU A 190 0.10 -6.65 -16.90
N PRO A 191 1.03 -7.60 -16.80
CA PRO A 191 2.07 -7.73 -17.81
C PRO A 191 1.46 -8.02 -19.19
N ASN A 192 2.07 -7.48 -20.25
CA ASN A 192 1.73 -7.84 -21.62
C ASN A 192 2.14 -9.29 -21.91
N GLU A 193 1.55 -9.89 -22.95
CA GLU A 193 1.90 -11.24 -23.39
C GLU A 193 3.42 -11.35 -23.66
N GLY A 194 4.06 -12.38 -23.10
CA GLY A 194 5.51 -12.56 -23.17
C GLY A 194 6.34 -11.79 -22.14
N THR A 195 5.72 -10.89 -21.36
CA THR A 195 6.37 -10.20 -20.25
C THR A 195 6.19 -10.98 -18.95
N ASP A 196 7.30 -11.26 -18.27
CA ASP A 196 7.28 -11.84 -16.93
C ASP A 196 6.95 -10.77 -15.86
N LEU A 197 6.13 -11.11 -14.86
CA LEU A 197 5.72 -10.17 -13.83
C LEU A 197 6.90 -9.64 -13.00
N GLN A 198 7.91 -10.47 -12.71
CA GLN A 198 9.08 -10.02 -11.96
C GLN A 198 9.88 -9.02 -12.79
N LYS A 199 10.08 -9.27 -14.10
CA LYS A 199 10.70 -8.28 -15.01
C LYS A 199 9.93 -6.97 -15.04
N LEU A 200 8.60 -7.02 -15.04
CA LEU A 200 7.77 -5.82 -14.96
C LEU A 200 8.04 -5.07 -13.65
N ILE A 201 7.99 -5.75 -12.49
CA ILE A 201 8.25 -5.15 -11.17
C ILE A 201 9.64 -4.51 -11.09
N ASP A 202 10.67 -5.20 -11.59
CA ASP A 202 12.05 -4.70 -11.59
C ASP A 202 12.18 -3.41 -12.44
N SER A 203 11.40 -3.32 -13.52
CA SER A 203 11.41 -2.18 -14.44
C SER A 203 10.58 -0.98 -13.99
N ILE A 204 9.71 -1.13 -12.98
CA ILE A 204 8.84 -0.06 -12.49
C ILE A 204 9.65 1.02 -11.79
N THR A 205 9.32 2.27 -12.07
CA THR A 205 9.75 3.48 -11.36
C THR A 205 8.52 4.31 -11.03
N TYR A 206 8.62 5.24 -10.08
CA TYR A 206 7.50 6.12 -9.79
C TYR A 206 7.13 7.00 -10.99
N GLU A 207 8.12 7.49 -11.74
CA GLU A 207 7.90 8.24 -12.98
C GLU A 207 7.06 7.44 -13.99
N LYS A 208 7.37 6.15 -14.20
CA LYS A 208 6.55 5.28 -15.05
C LYS A 208 5.12 5.19 -14.55
N ILE A 209 4.92 4.92 -13.25
CA ILE A 209 3.57 4.86 -12.66
C ILE A 209 2.81 6.16 -12.86
N LEU A 210 3.46 7.31 -12.62
CA LEU A 210 2.88 8.63 -12.84
C LEU A 210 2.46 8.80 -14.30
N VAL A 211 3.38 8.59 -15.25
CA VAL A 211 3.12 8.74 -16.69
C VAL A 211 1.98 7.82 -17.11
N TRP A 212 2.06 6.54 -16.79
CA TRP A 212 1.07 5.55 -17.20
C TRP A 212 -0.35 5.83 -16.69
N THR A 213 -0.46 6.51 -15.55
CA THR A 213 -1.75 6.76 -14.88
C THR A 213 -2.16 8.23 -14.88
N GLN A 214 -1.56 9.03 -15.77
CA GLN A 214 -2.06 10.37 -16.10
C GLN A 214 -3.39 10.26 -16.85
N PRO A 215 -4.35 11.17 -16.61
CA PRO A 215 -5.63 11.19 -17.34
C PRO A 215 -5.47 11.15 -18.87
N ASP A 216 -4.46 11.84 -19.42
CA ASP A 216 -4.21 11.89 -20.87
C ASP A 216 -3.73 10.57 -21.48
N ASN A 217 -3.29 9.63 -20.63
CA ASN A 217 -2.82 8.30 -21.02
C ASN A 217 -3.83 7.20 -20.67
N MET A 218 -4.91 7.54 -19.97
CA MET A 218 -5.98 6.64 -19.55
C MET A 218 -7.25 6.93 -20.35
N ILE A 219 -7.59 6.06 -21.30
CA ILE A 219 -8.70 6.27 -22.22
C ILE A 219 -9.98 5.67 -21.65
N PRO A 220 -11.05 6.46 -21.41
CA PRO A 220 -12.35 5.93 -21.04
C PRO A 220 -12.89 5.02 -22.15
N THR A 221 -12.96 3.72 -21.87
CA THR A 221 -13.28 2.67 -22.84
C THR A 221 -14.48 1.87 -22.37
N GLU A 222 -15.45 1.61 -23.26
CA GLU A 222 -16.55 0.70 -22.98
C GLU A 222 -16.04 -0.74 -23.02
N VAL A 223 -15.92 -1.39 -21.86
CA VAL A 223 -15.31 -2.72 -21.75
C VAL A 223 -15.96 -3.51 -20.62
N THR A 224 -16.06 -4.83 -20.80
CA THR A 224 -16.37 -5.72 -19.68
C THR A 224 -15.08 -6.02 -18.93
N VAL A 225 -14.95 -5.59 -17.68
CA VAL A 225 -13.86 -6.09 -16.82
C VAL A 225 -14.29 -7.40 -16.20
N GLU A 226 -13.32 -8.32 -16.11
CA GLU A 226 -13.41 -9.57 -15.39
C GLU A 226 -12.25 -9.63 -14.40
N MET A 227 -12.51 -9.54 -13.10
CA MET A 227 -11.49 -9.53 -12.06
C MET A 227 -11.85 -10.48 -10.91
N PRO A 228 -10.90 -11.29 -10.38
CA PRO A 228 -11.16 -12.16 -9.24
C PRO A 228 -11.40 -11.34 -7.97
N MET A 229 -12.30 -11.83 -7.13
CA MET A 229 -12.39 -11.40 -5.73
C MET A 229 -11.28 -12.04 -4.91
N PHE A 230 -10.74 -11.32 -3.92
CA PHE A 230 -9.67 -11.81 -3.07
C PHE A 230 -9.54 -11.02 -1.77
N THR A 231 -9.08 -11.71 -0.73
CA THR A 231 -8.60 -11.06 0.50
C THR A 231 -7.11 -11.31 0.64
N LEU A 232 -6.33 -10.23 0.69
CA LEU A 232 -4.92 -10.25 1.04
C LEU A 232 -4.75 -9.79 2.48
N GLN A 233 -4.08 -10.61 3.28
CA GLN A 233 -3.64 -10.29 4.62
C GLN A 233 -2.17 -10.64 4.74
N GLU A 234 -1.33 -9.62 4.80
CA GLU A 234 0.12 -9.78 4.89
C GLU A 234 0.67 -9.13 6.15
N LYS A 235 1.75 -9.74 6.66
CA LYS A 235 2.48 -9.28 7.84
C LYS A 235 3.97 -9.39 7.55
N TYR A 236 4.72 -8.37 7.95
CA TYR A 236 6.17 -8.28 7.76
C TYR A 236 6.82 -7.82 9.05
N ASP A 237 7.97 -8.41 9.35
CA ASP A 237 9.02 -7.74 10.10
C ASP A 237 9.94 -7.07 9.08
N LEU A 238 10.08 -5.75 9.14
CA LEU A 238 10.71 -4.95 8.10
C LEU A 238 12.19 -4.70 8.34
N GLU A 239 12.77 -5.21 9.44
CA GLU A 239 14.18 -4.99 9.77
C GLU A 239 15.13 -5.39 8.62
N GLU A 240 15.05 -6.63 8.12
CA GLU A 240 15.92 -7.10 7.04
C GLU A 240 15.73 -6.28 5.76
N THR A 241 14.48 -5.96 5.42
CA THR A 241 14.16 -5.17 4.23
C THR A 241 14.70 -3.75 4.34
N LEU A 242 14.54 -3.08 5.49
CA LEU A 242 15.05 -1.73 5.70
C LEU A 242 16.57 -1.68 5.77
N ASN A 243 17.22 -2.72 6.30
CA ASN A 243 18.67 -2.90 6.23
C ASN A 243 19.19 -2.98 4.78
N LEU A 244 18.48 -3.73 3.92
CA LEU A 244 18.79 -3.82 2.48
C LEU A 244 18.59 -2.48 1.78
N LEU A 245 17.59 -1.71 2.21
CA LEU A 245 17.30 -0.36 1.70
C LEU A 245 18.23 0.73 2.26
N GLY A 246 19.15 0.40 3.16
CA GLY A 246 20.20 1.32 3.64
C GLY A 246 20.00 1.88 5.05
N ILE A 247 18.84 1.66 5.67
CA ILE A 247 18.52 2.06 7.05
C ILE A 247 19.06 1.02 8.03
N LYS A 248 20.38 1.08 8.28
CA LYS A 248 21.11 0.04 9.03
C LYS A 248 21.33 0.38 10.48
N ASP A 249 21.77 1.61 10.75
CA ASP A 249 22.17 1.99 12.09
C ASP A 249 21.00 1.94 13.06
N LEU A 250 19.78 2.19 12.55
CA LEU A 250 18.53 2.19 13.31
C LEU A 250 18.28 0.90 14.12
N PHE A 251 18.69 -0.25 13.58
CA PHE A 251 18.54 -1.58 14.19
C PHE A 251 19.80 -2.06 14.91
N SER A 252 20.90 -1.30 14.83
CA SER A 252 22.21 -1.70 15.36
C SER A 252 22.58 -0.97 16.65
N ASP A 253 23.71 -1.35 17.26
CA ASP A 253 24.26 -0.63 18.41
C ASP A 253 24.85 0.75 18.05
N LYS A 254 24.89 1.12 16.77
CA LYS A 254 25.25 2.47 16.30
C LYS A 254 24.06 3.43 16.26
N CYS A 255 22.85 2.93 16.53
CA CYS A 255 21.63 3.74 16.52
C CYS A 255 21.76 4.97 17.42
N ASP A 256 21.46 6.14 16.86
CA ASP A 256 21.39 7.40 17.59
C ASP A 256 19.96 7.95 17.56
N LEU A 257 19.18 7.56 18.57
CA LEU A 257 17.85 8.12 18.87
C LEU A 257 17.90 9.08 20.07
N SER A 258 19.02 9.78 20.27
CA SER A 258 19.20 10.70 21.40
C SER A 258 18.27 11.92 21.37
N GLY A 259 17.53 12.14 20.28
CA GLY A 259 16.43 13.11 20.22
C GLY A 259 15.17 12.63 20.94
N MET A 260 14.96 11.32 21.08
CA MET A 260 13.80 10.73 21.77
C MET A 260 14.04 10.52 23.26
N ALA A 261 15.20 9.98 23.63
CA ALA A 261 15.52 9.69 25.03
C ALA A 261 17.02 9.91 25.31
N PRO A 262 17.38 10.24 26.56
CA PRO A 262 18.79 10.38 26.96
C PRO A 262 19.53 9.03 27.04
N ASP A 263 18.80 7.93 27.26
CA ASP A 263 19.36 6.59 27.31
C ASP A 263 19.56 6.04 25.89
N LYS A 264 20.50 5.11 25.73
CA LYS A 264 20.78 4.49 24.43
C LYS A 264 19.59 3.65 23.98
N LEU A 265 18.90 4.10 22.93
CA LEU A 265 17.79 3.40 22.30
C LEU A 265 18.20 2.90 20.91
N LYS A 266 17.66 1.75 20.54
CA LYS A 266 17.65 1.24 19.16
C LYS A 266 16.28 0.68 18.83
N LEU A 267 15.92 0.68 17.55
CA LEU A 267 14.70 0.02 17.10
C LEU A 267 14.94 -1.48 17.10
N SER A 268 14.22 -2.19 17.96
CA SER A 268 14.35 -3.66 18.10
C SER A 268 13.45 -4.41 17.13
N LYS A 269 12.35 -3.79 16.68
CA LYS A 269 11.39 -4.45 15.78
C LYS A 269 10.57 -3.43 15.00
N MET A 270 10.30 -3.72 13.73
CA MET A 270 9.34 -2.96 12.94
C MET A 270 8.34 -3.88 12.24
N VAL A 271 7.13 -3.97 12.78
CA VAL A 271 6.08 -4.82 12.23
C VAL A 271 5.10 -4.00 11.40
N HIS A 272 4.86 -4.43 10.17
CA HIS A 272 3.78 -3.92 9.34
C HIS A 272 2.77 -5.03 9.03
N LYS A 273 1.50 -4.77 9.33
CA LYS A 273 0.37 -5.65 8.99
C LYS A 273 -0.62 -4.88 8.13
N SER A 274 -1.01 -5.47 7.02
CA SER A 274 -1.95 -4.85 6.09
C SER A 274 -3.01 -5.86 5.66
N VAL A 275 -4.22 -5.35 5.43
CA VAL A 275 -5.33 -6.14 4.94
C VAL A 275 -6.10 -5.33 3.90
N VAL A 276 -6.33 -5.95 2.74
CA VAL A 276 -7.21 -5.47 1.68
C VAL A 276 -8.13 -6.63 1.31
N ASN A 277 -9.44 -6.41 1.43
CA ASN A 277 -10.46 -7.27 0.84
C ASN A 277 -10.87 -6.65 -0.50
N VAL A 278 -11.18 -7.42 -1.54
CA VAL A 278 -11.69 -6.97 -2.84
C VAL A 278 -12.92 -7.81 -3.16
N ASP A 279 -14.10 -7.18 -3.13
CA ASP A 279 -15.42 -7.78 -3.34
C ASP A 279 -16.25 -6.99 -4.39
N GLU A 280 -17.48 -7.43 -4.67
CA GLU A 280 -18.35 -6.80 -5.67
C GLU A 280 -18.83 -5.39 -5.29
N ASN A 281 -18.88 -5.08 -3.99
CA ASN A 281 -19.34 -3.80 -3.47
C ASN A 281 -18.19 -2.78 -3.36
N GLY A 282 -16.96 -3.28 -3.22
CA GLY A 282 -15.79 -2.50 -2.87
C GLY A 282 -14.67 -3.34 -2.26
N THR A 283 -14.12 -2.85 -1.17
CA THR A 283 -13.10 -3.50 -0.34
C THR A 283 -13.66 -3.83 1.05
N GLY A 284 -14.97 -4.08 1.13
CA GLY A 284 -15.65 -4.65 2.29
C GLY A 284 -17.16 -4.37 2.34
N ALA A 285 -17.93 -5.36 2.79
CA ALA A 285 -19.40 -5.35 2.79
C ALA A 285 -20.09 -4.68 4.00
N VAL A 286 -21.25 -4.05 3.75
CA VAL A 286 -22.52 -4.27 4.48
C VAL A 286 -23.63 -4.24 3.43
N GLY A 287 -24.41 -5.31 3.35
CA GLY A 287 -25.35 -5.56 2.26
C GLY A 287 -26.47 -4.53 2.09
N GLY A 288 -26.91 -4.40 0.85
CA GLY A 288 -28.11 -3.69 0.44
C GLY A 288 -28.51 -4.16 -0.95
N SER A 289 -29.53 -5.01 -1.04
CA SER A 289 -30.10 -5.49 -2.29
C SER A 289 -30.83 -4.36 -3.02
N GLY A 290 -30.14 -3.70 -3.95
CA GLY A 290 -30.71 -2.74 -4.89
C GLY A 290 -30.88 -3.36 -6.27
N GLY A 291 -32.11 -3.61 -6.70
CA GLY A 291 -32.39 -4.06 -8.06
C GLY A 291 -32.05 -2.99 -9.09
N VAL A 292 -31.30 -3.35 -10.13
CA VAL A 292 -30.98 -2.45 -11.27
C VAL A 292 -31.74 -2.90 -12.51
N VAL A 293 -32.37 -1.92 -13.17
CA VAL A 293 -33.12 -2.05 -14.41
C VAL A 293 -32.14 -2.23 -15.58
N GLN A 294 -32.25 -3.36 -16.27
CA GLN A 294 -31.46 -3.65 -17.46
C GLN A 294 -31.94 -2.80 -18.64
N THR A 295 -31.11 -1.85 -19.09
CA THR A 295 -31.37 -1.12 -20.34
C THR A 295 -30.69 -1.87 -21.49
N LEU A 296 -31.46 -2.30 -22.48
CA LEU A 296 -30.94 -2.94 -23.70
C LEU A 296 -30.17 -1.89 -24.52
N GLN A 297 -28.84 -1.93 -24.50
CA GLN A 297 -28.01 -1.21 -25.46
C GLN A 297 -27.25 -2.20 -26.36
N SER A 298 -26.99 -1.74 -27.59
CA SER A 298 -26.44 -2.51 -28.71
C SER A 298 -25.15 -3.26 -28.35
N LYS A 299 -25.08 -4.55 -28.72
CA LYS A 299 -23.87 -5.38 -28.65
C LYS A 299 -22.78 -4.83 -29.58
N GLN A 300 -21.95 -3.91 -29.10
CA GLN A 300 -20.58 -3.82 -29.61
C GLN A 300 -19.78 -4.91 -28.89
N ASN A 301 -19.25 -5.87 -29.66
CA ASN A 301 -18.43 -6.97 -29.18
C ASN A 301 -17.03 -6.43 -28.81
N TYR A 302 -16.90 -5.78 -27.66
CA TYR A 302 -15.59 -5.51 -27.09
C TYR A 302 -15.10 -6.76 -26.34
N GLU A 303 -13.87 -7.20 -26.59
CA GLU A 303 -13.23 -8.23 -25.77
C GLU A 303 -13.17 -7.79 -24.30
N PRO A 304 -13.44 -8.69 -23.35
CA PRO A 304 -13.34 -8.37 -21.94
C PRO A 304 -11.88 -8.07 -21.54
N PHE A 305 -11.70 -7.13 -20.62
CA PHE A 305 -10.44 -6.91 -19.91
C PHE A 305 -10.37 -7.90 -18.75
N ILE A 306 -9.70 -9.03 -18.98
CA ILE A 306 -9.57 -10.11 -18.00
C ILE A 306 -8.31 -9.89 -17.15
N VAL A 307 -8.52 -9.75 -15.84
CA VAL A 307 -7.47 -9.65 -14.82
C VAL A 307 -7.15 -11.06 -14.32
N GLU A 308 -6.26 -11.75 -15.02
CA GLU A 308 -5.80 -13.07 -14.61
C GLU A 308 -4.53 -12.95 -13.72
N PRO A 309 -4.45 -13.70 -12.61
CA PRO A 309 -3.19 -13.83 -11.87
C PRO A 309 -2.08 -14.44 -12.73
N PRO A 310 -0.81 -14.03 -12.54
CA PRO A 310 -0.36 -13.08 -11.54
C PRO A 310 -0.41 -11.61 -12.00
N PHE A 311 -0.75 -10.69 -11.11
CA PHE A 311 -0.83 -9.25 -11.41
C PHE A 311 -0.38 -8.37 -10.25
N LEU A 312 -0.10 -7.10 -10.56
CA LEU A 312 0.22 -6.06 -9.58
C LEU A 312 -0.96 -5.08 -9.48
N PHE A 313 -1.18 -4.51 -8.31
CA PHE A 313 -2.12 -3.41 -8.13
C PHE A 313 -1.59 -2.39 -7.13
N PHE A 314 -2.12 -1.17 -7.20
CA PHE A 314 -1.93 -0.16 -6.16
C PHE A 314 -3.20 0.64 -5.94
N ILE A 315 -3.34 1.22 -4.75
CA ILE A 315 -4.44 2.13 -4.40
C ILE A 315 -3.85 3.52 -4.24
N ARG A 316 -4.43 4.50 -4.92
CA ARG A 316 -3.91 5.87 -4.97
C ARG A 316 -4.95 6.88 -4.51
N HIS A 317 -4.51 7.92 -3.81
CA HIS A 317 -5.28 9.15 -3.62
C HIS A 317 -5.13 10.06 -4.83
N ASN A 318 -6.23 10.32 -5.52
CA ASN A 318 -6.22 10.85 -6.88
C ASN A 318 -5.76 12.30 -6.99
N SER A 319 -6.03 13.13 -5.99
CA SER A 319 -5.62 14.54 -6.00
C SER A 319 -4.14 14.70 -5.67
N THR A 320 -3.62 13.98 -4.68
CA THR A 320 -2.22 14.08 -4.24
C THR A 320 -1.27 13.11 -4.95
N LYS A 321 -1.81 12.18 -5.74
CA LYS A 321 -1.08 11.08 -6.40
C LYS A 321 -0.35 10.14 -5.44
N SER A 322 -0.63 10.22 -4.14
CA SER A 322 0.00 9.40 -3.10
C SER A 322 -0.48 7.96 -3.17
N ILE A 323 0.46 7.02 -3.12
CA ILE A 323 0.17 5.59 -3.11
C ILE A 323 -0.11 5.16 -1.67
N LEU A 324 -1.31 4.65 -1.44
CA LEU A 324 -1.76 4.17 -0.13
C LEU A 324 -1.40 2.70 0.08
N PHE A 325 -1.49 1.89 -0.98
CA PHE A 325 -1.20 0.45 -0.94
C PHE A 325 -0.51 0.02 -2.23
N TRP A 326 0.38 -0.94 -2.08
CA TRP A 326 0.84 -1.82 -3.16
C TRP A 326 0.43 -3.24 -2.85
N GLY A 327 0.08 -4.00 -3.88
CA GLY A 327 -0.08 -5.43 -3.74
C GLY A 327 0.24 -6.21 -5.01
N ARG A 328 0.75 -7.43 -4.83
CA ARG A 328 0.96 -8.42 -5.89
C ARG A 328 0.09 -9.62 -5.58
N VAL A 329 -0.72 -10.03 -6.55
CA VAL A 329 -1.58 -11.22 -6.46
C VAL A 329 -0.97 -12.32 -7.32
N ILE A 330 -0.46 -13.37 -6.70
CA ILE A 330 -0.03 -14.62 -7.34
C ILE A 330 -1.17 -15.64 -7.32
N THR A 331 -1.85 -15.76 -6.18
CA THR A 331 -3.01 -16.64 -6.03
C THR A 331 -4.10 -15.89 -5.27
N PRO A 332 -5.27 -15.62 -5.89
CA PRO A 332 -6.40 -15.04 -5.17
C PRO A 332 -6.91 -16.11 -4.21
N LYS A 333 -6.78 -15.86 -2.90
CA LYS A 333 -7.42 -16.71 -1.90
C LYS A 333 -8.84 -16.15 -1.68
N PRO A 334 -9.90 -16.95 -1.88
CA PRO A 334 -11.24 -16.53 -1.49
C PRO A 334 -11.34 -16.37 0.03
N GLU A 335 -12.27 -15.52 0.47
CA GLU A 335 -12.72 -15.51 1.87
C GLU A 335 -13.36 -16.87 2.16
N ASN A 336 -12.76 -17.64 3.08
CA ASN A 336 -13.38 -18.86 3.63
C ASN A 336 -14.33 -18.50 4.76
#